data_AF-A0A1J3CE18-F1
#
_entry.id   AF-A0A1J3CE18-F1
#
_cell.length_a   1.000
_cell.length_b   1.000
_cell.length_c   1.000
_cell.angle_alpha   90.00
_cell.angle_beta   90.00
_cell.angle_gamma   90.00
#
_symmetry.space_group_name_H-M   'P 1'
#
loop_
_entity.id
_entity.type
_entity.pdbx_description
1 polymer ?
#
loop_
_entity_poly.entity_id
_entity_poly.type
_entity_poly.pdbx_seq_one_letter_code
_entity_poly.pdbx_strand_id
1 'polypeptide(L)'
;VQDLLKVAMQVLTTDNEENGLICIRIIFDLLRNFRPVLESEVQPFLDFVCKIYQNFRLMVSHSFENVIMEEVKPVEISSPSDQSLSLTAHSRNGKINPSTRSFKIVTESPLVVMFLFQLYGKLIQSNIPNLLPLMVAAISVPGPDKVSSHLKTQFIELKGAQVKTG
;
A
#
# COMPACT_ATOMS: atom_id res chain seq x y z
N VAL A 1 5.16 -16.01 18.73
CA VAL A 1 4.57 -14.71 18.31
C VAL A 1 5.54 -13.87 17.50
N GLN A 2 6.82 -13.78 17.88
CA GLN A 2 7.82 -13.05 17.10
C GLN A 2 8.02 -13.63 15.69
N ASP A 3 8.10 -14.96 15.53
CA ASP A 3 8.21 -15.58 14.21
C ASP A 3 6.99 -15.30 13.32
N LEU A 4 5.79 -15.24 13.91
CA LEU A 4 4.58 -14.87 13.18
C LEU A 4 4.63 -13.43 12.68
N LEU A 5 5.14 -12.50 13.50
CA LEU A 5 5.33 -11.11 13.06
C LEU A 5 6.35 -11.02 11.91
N LYS A 6 7.46 -11.77 12.00
CA LYS A 6 8.48 -11.82 10.94
C LYS A 6 7.92 -12.39 9.64
N VAL A 7 7.13 -13.47 9.71
CA VAL A 7 6.45 -14.03 8.54
C VAL A 7 5.46 -13.03 7.95
N ALA A 8 4.65 -12.36 8.79
CA ALA A 8 3.73 -11.33 8.32
C ALA A 8 4.47 -10.15 7.66
N MET A 9 5.62 -9.74 8.20
CA MET A 9 6.48 -8.71 7.60
C MET A 9 7.06 -9.15 6.26
N GLN A 10 7.48 -10.42 6.15
CA GLN A 10 7.97 -10.99 4.90
C GLN A 10 6.87 -10.96 3.85
N VAL A 11 5.68 -11.47 4.16
CA VAL A 11 4.54 -11.47 3.22
C VAL A 11 4.17 -10.04 2.83
N LEU A 12 4.12 -9.10 3.78
CA LEU A 12 3.87 -7.68 3.50
C LEU A 12 4.89 -7.05 2.54
N THR A 13 6.12 -7.56 2.48
CA THR A 13 7.20 -7.00 1.64
C THR A 13 7.38 -7.72 0.31
N THR A 14 6.97 -8.99 0.20
CA THR A 14 7.26 -9.82 -0.99
C THR A 14 6.03 -10.26 -1.76
N ASP A 15 4.85 -10.26 -1.15
CA ASP A 15 3.64 -10.81 -1.74
C ASP A 15 2.77 -9.71 -2.38
N ASN A 16 1.53 -10.07 -2.72
CA ASN A 16 0.55 -9.24 -3.38
C ASN A 16 -0.25 -8.34 -2.43
N GLU A 17 -0.95 -7.36 -2.99
CA GLU A 17 -1.79 -6.40 -2.27
C GLU A 17 -2.78 -7.06 -1.31
N GLU A 18 -3.48 -8.13 -1.70
CA GLU A 18 -4.51 -8.77 -0.89
C GLU A 18 -3.88 -9.41 0.37
N ASN A 19 -2.81 -10.17 0.18
CA ASN A 19 -2.05 -10.77 1.29
C ASN A 19 -1.41 -9.70 2.17
N GLY A 20 -0.90 -8.62 1.58
CA GLY A 20 -0.33 -7.48 2.30
C GLY A 20 -1.35 -6.79 3.22
N LEU A 21 -2.59 -6.60 2.75
CA LEU A 21 -3.66 -5.96 3.53
C LEU A 21 -4.08 -6.80 4.74
N ILE A 22 -4.03 -8.11 4.62
CA ILE A 22 -4.24 -9.02 5.74
C ILE A 22 -3.04 -8.93 6.69
N CYS A 23 -1.82 -8.98 6.16
CA CYS A 23 -0.59 -8.96 6.96
C CYS A 23 -0.42 -7.67 7.77
N ILE A 24 -0.74 -6.49 7.22
CA ILE A 24 -0.63 -5.23 7.96
C ILE A 24 -1.58 -5.18 9.17
N ARG A 25 -2.76 -5.80 9.07
CA ARG A 25 -3.70 -5.93 10.20
C ARG A 25 -3.19 -6.90 11.25
N ILE A 26 -2.65 -8.06 10.83
CA ILE A 26 -2.01 -9.03 11.73
C ILE A 26 -0.83 -8.36 12.47
N ILE A 27 0.03 -7.63 11.75
CA ILE A 27 1.15 -6.88 12.33
C ILE A 27 0.66 -5.89 13.39
N PHE A 28 -0.37 -5.10 13.08
CA PHE A 28 -0.96 -4.16 14.02
C PHE A 28 -1.45 -4.85 15.30
N ASP A 29 -2.23 -5.93 15.16
CA ASP A 29 -2.77 -6.68 16.30
C ASP A 29 -1.67 -7.32 17.14
N LEU A 30 -0.63 -7.87 16.52
CA LEU A 30 0.51 -8.44 17.24
C LEU A 30 1.27 -7.37 18.04
N LEU A 31 1.61 -6.24 17.39
CA LEU A 31 2.33 -5.14 18.02
C LEU A 31 1.51 -4.48 19.13
N ARG A 32 0.17 -4.49 19.02
CA ARG A 32 -0.74 -3.99 20.07
C ARG A 32 -0.71 -4.84 21.33
N ASN A 33 -0.69 -6.17 21.19
CA ASN A 33 -0.95 -7.12 22.27
C ASN A 33 0.32 -7.73 22.91
N PHE A 34 1.46 -7.76 22.21
CA PHE A 34 2.66 -8.49 22.66
C PHE A 34 3.91 -7.60 22.80
N ARG A 35 3.73 -6.39 23.36
CA ARG A 35 4.68 -5.26 23.26
C ARG A 35 6.13 -5.54 23.64
N PRO A 36 6.48 -6.00 24.86
CA PRO A 36 7.90 -6.13 25.22
C PRO A 36 8.64 -7.17 24.37
N VAL A 37 7.93 -8.16 23.83
CA VAL A 37 8.53 -9.23 23.03
C VAL A 37 8.78 -8.80 21.59
N LEU A 38 8.04 -7.81 21.07
CA LEU A 38 8.06 -7.43 19.66
C LEU A 38 8.67 -6.04 19.40
N GLU A 39 9.18 -5.36 20.42
CA GLU A 39 9.78 -4.02 20.29
C GLU A 39 10.91 -3.99 19.25
N SER A 40 11.73 -5.04 19.17
CA SER A 40 12.82 -5.12 18.18
C SER A 40 12.34 -5.17 16.72
N GLU A 41 11.08 -5.55 16.50
CA GLU A 41 10.48 -5.68 15.17
C GLU A 41 9.72 -4.40 14.74
N VAL A 42 9.61 -3.40 15.62
CA VAL A 42 8.96 -2.13 15.32
C VAL A 42 9.76 -1.33 14.29
N GLN A 43 11.09 -1.27 14.44
CA GLN A 43 11.95 -0.53 13.50
C GLN A 43 11.90 -1.12 12.08
N PRO A 44 12.01 -2.46 11.87
CA PRO A 44 11.79 -3.06 10.56
C PRO A 44 10.46 -2.66 9.88
N PHE A 45 9.37 -2.54 10.64
CA PHE A 45 8.11 -2.04 10.08
C PHE A 45 8.19 -0.56 9.69
N LEU A 46 8.77 0.30 10.53
CA LEU A 46 8.96 1.72 10.21
C LEU A 46 9.85 1.92 8.98
N ASP A 47 10.89 1.09 8.82
CA ASP A 47 11.77 1.10 7.64
C ASP A 47 11.00 0.70 6.37
N PHE A 48 10.12 -0.30 6.46
CA PHE A 48 9.19 -0.65 5.38
C PHE A 48 8.29 0.53 5.01
N VAL A 49 7.71 1.22 6.00
CA VAL A 49 6.86 2.39 5.76
C VAL A 49 7.65 3.52 5.10
N CYS A 50 8.86 3.80 5.55
CA CYS A 50 9.76 4.75 4.88
C CYS A 50 9.99 4.35 3.41
N LYS A 51 10.24 3.07 3.15
CA LYS A 51 10.48 2.56 1.79
C LYS A 51 9.27 2.74 0.86
N ILE A 52 8.04 2.48 1.32
CA ILE A 52 6.86 2.69 0.46
C ILE A 52 6.64 4.17 0.16
N TYR A 53 6.90 5.08 1.11
CA TYR A 53 6.81 6.52 0.85
C TYR A 53 7.92 7.04 -0.07
N GLN A 54 9.16 6.55 0.09
CA GLN A 54 10.26 6.84 -0.85
C GLN A 54 9.91 6.46 -2.29
N ASN A 55 9.22 5.32 -2.46
CA ASN A 55 8.81 4.82 -3.77
C ASN A 55 7.46 5.37 -4.26
N PHE A 56 6.79 6.24 -3.48
CA PHE A 56 5.42 6.67 -3.78
C PHE A 56 5.30 7.36 -5.15
N ARG A 57 6.25 8.23 -5.50
CA ARG A 57 6.26 8.88 -6.83
C ARG A 57 6.35 7.85 -7.97
N LEU A 58 7.22 6.86 -7.84
CA LEU A 58 7.37 5.79 -8.83
C LEU A 58 6.12 4.91 -8.90
N MET A 59 5.47 4.68 -7.77
CA MET A 59 4.18 3.98 -7.69
C MET A 59 3.10 4.71 -8.50
N VAL A 60 3.00 6.05 -8.37
CA VAL A 60 2.06 6.86 -9.16
C VAL A 60 2.40 6.79 -10.65
N SER A 61 3.66 7.00 -11.04
CA SER A 61 4.10 6.89 -12.43
C SER A 61 3.74 5.52 -13.03
N HIS A 62 4.07 4.42 -12.35
CA HIS A 62 3.77 3.08 -12.87
C HIS A 62 2.27 2.74 -12.95
N SER A 63 1.45 3.29 -12.06
CA SER A 63 0.01 3.03 -12.04
C SER A 63 -0.74 3.77 -13.15
N PHE A 64 -0.24 4.93 -13.58
CA PHE A 64 -0.96 5.79 -14.54
C PHE A 64 -0.23 5.99 -15.90
N GLU A 65 1.09 5.82 -16.00
CA GLU A 65 1.84 5.98 -17.26
C GLU A 65 1.95 4.68 -18.07
N ASN A 66 1.99 3.50 -17.42
CA ASN A 66 2.15 2.21 -18.11
C ASN A 66 0.96 1.80 -18.99
N VAL A 67 -0.17 2.51 -18.87
CA VAL A 67 -1.42 2.18 -19.57
C VAL A 67 -1.43 2.70 -21.01
N ILE A 68 -0.61 3.72 -21.31
CA ILE A 68 -0.52 4.31 -22.66
C ILE A 68 0.12 3.30 -23.66
N MET A 69 0.92 2.33 -23.19
CA MET A 69 1.53 1.31 -24.06
C MET A 69 0.64 0.07 -24.28
N GLU A 70 -0.33 -0.23 -23.41
CA GLU A 70 -1.22 -1.39 -23.60
C GLU A 70 -2.37 -1.10 -24.59
N GLU A 71 -2.68 0.17 -24.86
CA GLU A 71 -3.80 0.57 -25.73
C GLU A 71 -3.51 0.39 -27.25
N VAL A 72 -2.31 -0.05 -27.65
CA VAL A 72 -1.89 -0.17 -29.07
C VAL A 72 -2.09 -1.58 -29.67
N LYS A 73 -2.71 -2.54 -28.97
CA LYS A 73 -3.08 -3.83 -29.57
C LYS A 73 -4.57 -3.87 -29.95
N PRO A 74 -4.93 -3.77 -31.24
CA PRO A 74 -6.29 -4.01 -31.67
C PRO A 74 -6.53 -5.53 -31.62
N VAL A 75 -7.46 -5.99 -30.79
CA VAL A 75 -7.97 -7.36 -30.85
C VAL A 75 -9.48 -7.32 -31.02
N GLU A 76 -9.90 -7.99 -32.07
CA GLU A 76 -11.22 -7.98 -32.68
C GLU A 76 -12.30 -8.66 -31.82
N ILE A 77 -13.48 -8.03 -31.83
CA ILE A 77 -14.87 -8.52 -31.73
C ILE A 77 -15.10 -9.97 -31.23
N SER A 78 -15.81 -10.12 -30.11
CA SER A 78 -17.13 -10.83 -30.02
C SER A 78 -17.70 -10.84 -28.59
N SER A 79 -19.03 -10.66 -28.47
CA SER A 79 -19.86 -10.77 -27.24
C SER A 79 -20.79 -12.00 -27.34
N PRO A 80 -21.78 -12.29 -26.44
CA PRO A 80 -22.04 -11.84 -25.06
C PRO A 80 -22.44 -12.97 -24.05
N SER A 81 -22.59 -12.56 -22.78
CA SER A 81 -23.48 -13.11 -21.72
C SER A 81 -23.08 -14.36 -20.92
N ASP A 82 -22.83 -14.18 -19.62
CA ASP A 82 -23.47 -14.98 -18.56
C ASP A 82 -23.44 -14.25 -17.19
N GLN A 83 -24.62 -14.14 -16.59
CA GLN A 83 -24.84 -13.55 -15.27
C GLN A 83 -24.49 -14.60 -14.19
N SER A 84 -23.43 -14.36 -13.42
CA SER A 84 -23.28 -15.00 -12.12
C SER A 84 -22.69 -14.03 -11.08
N LEU A 85 -23.45 -13.88 -9.99
CA LEU A 85 -23.07 -13.50 -8.64
C LEU A 85 -21.79 -12.64 -8.48
N SER A 86 -22.01 -11.33 -8.35
CA SER A 86 -21.04 -10.32 -7.95
C SER A 86 -20.51 -10.56 -6.53
N LEU A 87 -19.61 -11.51 -6.38
CA LEU A 87 -18.56 -11.46 -5.36
C LEU A 87 -17.32 -10.86 -6.04
N THR A 88 -16.85 -9.77 -5.46
CA THR A 88 -15.86 -8.83 -5.99
C THR A 88 -14.53 -9.49 -6.35
N ALA A 89 -14.41 -10.00 -7.58
CA ALA A 89 -13.13 -10.40 -8.18
C ALA A 89 -12.63 -9.26 -9.07
N HIS A 90 -11.85 -8.33 -8.50
CA HIS A 90 -11.12 -7.29 -9.24
C HIS A 90 -9.86 -7.83 -9.91
N SER A 91 -9.94 -9.00 -10.54
CA SER A 91 -8.87 -9.54 -11.37
C SER A 91 -9.41 -9.73 -12.79
N ARG A 92 -9.31 -8.69 -13.62
CA ARG A 92 -9.62 -8.82 -15.06
C ARG A 92 -8.46 -8.54 -16.01
N ASN A 93 -7.25 -8.27 -15.49
CA ASN A 93 -6.05 -8.11 -16.33
C ASN A 93 -4.82 -8.92 -15.86
N GLY A 94 -4.96 -9.93 -14.99
CA GLY A 94 -3.89 -10.89 -14.68
C GLY A 94 -2.62 -10.33 -14.01
N LYS A 95 -2.54 -9.02 -13.79
CA LYS A 95 -1.40 -8.35 -13.17
C LYS A 95 -1.69 -8.11 -11.69
N ILE A 96 -1.15 -8.99 -10.85
CA ILE A 96 -1.29 -8.91 -9.41
C ILE A 96 -0.38 -7.79 -8.90
N ASN A 97 -0.94 -6.77 -8.24
CA ASN A 97 -0.16 -5.66 -7.70
C ASN A 97 0.61 -6.12 -6.45
N PRO A 98 1.94 -5.93 -6.37
CA PRO A 98 2.68 -6.22 -5.14
C PRO A 98 2.27 -5.28 -3.99
N SER A 99 2.31 -5.75 -2.74
CA SER A 99 1.93 -4.92 -1.57
C SER A 99 2.77 -3.64 -1.47
N THR A 100 4.04 -3.71 -1.88
CA THR A 100 4.99 -2.58 -1.89
C THR A 100 4.63 -1.46 -2.88
N ARG A 101 3.70 -1.72 -3.82
CA ARG A 101 3.20 -0.75 -4.81
C ARG A 101 1.69 -0.50 -4.66
N SER A 102 1.12 -0.82 -3.50
CA SER A 102 -0.31 -0.66 -3.25
C SER A 102 -0.62 0.66 -2.55
N PHE A 103 -1.48 1.47 -3.17
CA PHE A 103 -2.04 2.66 -2.52
C PHE A 103 -2.88 2.30 -1.28
N LYS A 104 -3.50 1.12 -1.24
CA LYS A 104 -4.24 0.65 -0.06
C LYS A 104 -3.32 0.38 1.12
N ILE A 105 -2.14 -0.21 0.88
CA ILE A 105 -1.13 -0.41 1.94
C ILE A 105 -0.62 0.94 2.46
N VAL A 106 -0.36 1.90 1.58
CA VAL A 106 0.00 3.27 1.97
C VAL A 106 -1.12 3.90 2.81
N THR A 107 -2.38 3.69 2.42
CA THR A 107 -3.54 4.21 3.14
C THR A 107 -3.63 3.70 4.58
N GLU A 108 -3.30 2.43 4.83
CA GLU A 108 -3.38 1.85 6.19
C GLU A 108 -2.14 2.13 7.06
N SER A 109 -1.01 2.48 6.44
CA SER A 109 0.28 2.66 7.13
C SER A 109 0.31 3.78 8.20
N PRO A 110 -0.25 4.99 7.97
CA PRO A 110 -0.29 6.07 8.97
C PRO A 110 -0.92 5.68 10.30
N LEU A 111 -2.01 4.90 10.27
CA LEU A 111 -2.70 4.46 11.48
C LEU A 111 -1.78 3.57 12.33
N VAL A 112 -1.08 2.63 11.69
CA VAL A 112 -0.14 1.75 12.38
C VAL A 112 1.05 2.54 12.91
N VAL A 113 1.64 3.45 12.12
CA VAL A 113 2.73 4.33 12.58
C VAL A 113 2.33 5.18 13.77
N MET A 114 1.17 5.86 13.70
CA MET A 114 0.65 6.69 14.78
C MET A 114 0.51 5.85 16.07
N PHE A 115 -0.07 4.66 15.94
CA PHE A 115 -0.19 3.73 17.04
C PHE A 115 1.18 3.33 17.60
N LEU A 116 2.16 3.02 16.76
CA LEU A 116 3.50 2.64 17.21
C LEU A 116 4.22 3.77 17.94
N PHE A 117 4.07 5.02 17.51
CA PHE A 117 4.62 6.16 18.24
C PHE A 117 3.91 6.42 19.57
N GLN A 118 2.61 6.13 19.66
CA GLN A 118 1.90 6.15 20.95
C GLN A 118 2.41 5.07 21.91
N LEU A 119 2.81 3.90 21.38
CA LEU A 119 3.32 2.80 22.19
C LEU A 119 4.80 2.95 22.57
N TYR A 120 5.62 3.39 21.62
CA TYR A 120 7.07 3.39 21.69
C TYR A 120 7.62 4.81 21.47
N GLY A 121 7.27 5.73 22.37
CA GLY A 121 7.61 7.16 22.23
C GLY A 121 9.10 7.46 22.01
N LYS A 122 10.01 6.57 22.45
CA LYS A 122 11.46 6.68 22.21
C LYS A 122 11.82 6.68 20.71
N LEU A 123 11.03 6.00 19.88
CA LEU A 123 11.27 5.89 18.43
C LEU A 123 10.89 7.16 17.66
N ILE A 124 10.16 8.09 18.27
CA ILE A 124 9.70 9.32 17.61
C ILE A 124 10.91 10.16 17.18
N GLN A 125 11.84 10.41 18.11
CA GLN A 125 12.97 11.31 17.88
C GLN A 125 13.91 10.81 16.78
N SER A 126 14.07 9.49 16.63
CA SER A 126 14.93 8.90 15.60
C SER A 126 14.26 8.75 14.24
N ASN A 127 12.93 8.64 14.20
CA ASN A 127 12.21 8.30 12.96
C ASN A 127 11.50 9.48 12.30
N ILE A 128 10.94 10.42 13.07
CA ILE A 128 10.20 11.57 12.52
C ILE A 128 11.02 12.41 11.53
N PRO A 129 12.31 12.73 11.80
CA PRO A 129 13.10 13.52 10.86
C PRO A 129 13.24 12.90 9.47
N ASN A 130 13.14 11.56 9.38
CA ASN A 130 13.22 10.83 8.12
C ASN A 130 11.83 10.60 7.50
N LEU A 131 10.84 10.24 8.32
CA LEU A 131 9.52 9.85 7.85
C LEU A 131 8.67 11.05 7.40
N LEU A 132 8.69 12.15 8.14
CA LEU A 132 7.83 13.31 7.86
C LEU A 132 8.11 13.93 6.48
N PRO A 133 9.37 14.17 6.05
CA PRO A 133 9.65 14.65 4.70
C PRO A 133 9.12 13.72 3.60
N LEU A 134 9.14 12.40 3.83
CA LEU A 134 8.65 11.40 2.87
C LEU A 134 7.12 11.45 2.76
N MET A 135 6.42 11.61 3.89
CA MET A 135 4.96 11.80 3.91
C MET A 135 4.55 13.08 3.16
N VAL A 136 5.26 14.20 3.41
CA VAL A 136 5.03 15.48 2.71
C VAL A 136 5.31 15.35 1.21
N ALA A 137 6.39 14.64 0.83
CA ALA A 137 6.69 14.38 -0.57
C ALA A 137 5.57 13.55 -1.24
N ALA A 138 5.01 12.55 -0.55
CA ALA A 138 3.96 11.69 -1.06
C ALA A 138 2.63 12.44 -1.32
N ILE A 139 2.19 13.29 -0.37
CA ILE A 139 0.97 14.09 -0.57
C ILE A 139 1.11 15.12 -1.70
N SER A 140 2.34 15.53 -1.99
CA SER A 140 2.65 16.51 -3.03
C SER A 140 2.76 15.89 -4.43
N VAL A 141 2.70 14.55 -4.57
CA VAL A 141 2.76 13.90 -5.89
C VAL A 141 1.48 14.21 -6.67
N PRO A 142 1.57 14.83 -7.87
CA PRO A 142 0.39 15.08 -8.68
C PRO A 142 -0.19 13.76 -9.21
N GLY A 143 -1.52 13.71 -9.31
CA GLY A 143 -2.20 12.65 -10.07
C GLY A 143 -2.32 13.03 -11.56
N PRO A 144 -2.75 12.10 -12.42
CA PRO A 144 -3.01 12.41 -13.83
C PRO A 144 -4.14 13.44 -14.00
N ASP A 145 -4.01 14.32 -14.98
CA ASP A 145 -5.01 15.36 -15.29
C ASP A 145 -6.32 14.78 -15.84
N LYS A 146 -6.22 13.66 -16.56
CA LYS A 146 -7.36 12.93 -17.13
C LYS A 146 -7.29 11.48 -16.69
N VAL A 147 -8.35 11.03 -16.03
CA VAL A 147 -8.47 9.65 -15.55
C VAL A 147 -9.46 8.91 -16.45
N SER A 148 -8.97 7.90 -17.17
CA SER A 148 -9.81 7.00 -17.95
C SER A 148 -10.79 6.25 -17.03
N SER A 149 -11.95 5.82 -17.55
CA SER A 149 -12.97 5.16 -16.73
C SER A 149 -12.45 3.94 -15.98
N HIS A 150 -11.52 3.19 -16.58
CA HIS A 150 -10.94 1.99 -16.00
C HIS A 150 -9.88 2.27 -14.90
N LEU A 151 -9.31 3.48 -14.83
CA LEU A 151 -8.34 3.88 -13.78
C LEU A 151 -8.98 4.66 -12.63
N LYS A 152 -10.29 4.91 -12.68
CA LYS A 152 -11.00 5.67 -11.63
C LYS A 152 -10.79 5.08 -10.23
N THR A 153 -10.86 3.76 -10.10
CA THR A 153 -10.65 3.08 -8.81
C THR A 153 -9.25 3.33 -8.27
N GLN A 154 -8.22 3.16 -9.09
CA GLN A 154 -6.82 3.41 -8.68
C GLN A 154 -6.58 4.89 -8.34
N PHE A 155 -7.24 5.81 -9.05
CA PHE A 155 -7.17 7.23 -8.74
C PHE A 155 -7.83 7.56 -7.39
N ILE A 156 -8.98 6.95 -7.08
CA ILE A 156 -9.64 7.08 -5.77
C ILE A 156 -8.72 6.54 -4.67
N GLU A 157 -8.07 5.40 -4.89
CA GLU A 157 -7.12 4.81 -3.94
C GLU A 157 -5.89 5.70 -3.73
N LEU A 158 -5.32 6.27 -4.81
CA LEU A 158 -4.26 7.28 -4.72
C LEU A 158 -4.70 8.46 -3.84
N LYS A 159 -5.89 9.02 -4.09
CA LYS A 159 -6.39 10.15 -3.30
C LYS A 159 -6.64 9.77 -1.84
N GLY A 160 -7.16 8.57 -1.59
CA GLY A 160 -7.30 8.03 -0.23
C GLY A 160 -5.95 7.93 0.49
N ALA A 161 -4.91 7.45 -0.19
CA ALA A 161 -3.57 7.36 0.36
C ALA A 161 -2.99 8.74 0.71
N GLN A 162 -3.18 9.73 -0.16
CA GLN A 162 -2.72 11.10 0.07
C GLN A 162 -3.44 11.74 1.26
N VAL A 163 -4.77 11.60 1.34
CA VAL A 163 -5.58 12.16 2.44
C VAL A 163 -5.21 11.56 3.79
N LYS A 164 -4.98 10.24 3.89
CA LYS A 164 -4.59 9.62 5.17
C LYS A 164 -3.13 9.86 5.56
N THR A 165 -2.29 10.27 4.61
CA THR A 165 -0.86 10.54 4.85
C THR A 165 -0.62 11.97 5.35
N GLY A 166 -1.44 12.94 4.94
CA GLY A 166 -1.34 14.34 5.38
C GLY A 166 -1.98 14.56 6.74
#